data_AF-A0A9D4KW34-F1
#
_entry.id   AF-A0A9D4KW34-F1
#
_cell.length_a   1.000
_cell.length_b   1.000
_cell.length_c   1.000
_cell.angle_alpha   90.00
_cell.angle_beta   90.00
_cell.angle_gamma   90.00
#
_symmetry.space_group_name_H-M   'P 1'
#
loop_
_entity.id
_entity.type
_entity.pdbx_description
1 polymer ?
#
loop_
_entity_poly.entity_id
_entity_poly.type
_entity_poly.pdbx_seq_one_letter_code
_entity_poly.pdbx_strand_id
1 'polypeptide(L)'
;MPFDALKLFEFQRYKTVRTEQLLKALPTCLSPYVHQLITEDTCCEDADKSVLDEHGLIDFAYINSKLKDCCVEPIDQSINLRGSICSLAPLICGVEKHFKTVSWNSFQEKYGKLMKWTGQEQTLQQVWLDVFEGDDEERPVDELTALLVTCAILERGLGDVYVFTAKSQSPSMLKDILSSKALEEFLGSDVMKVLQLFLGPPSSLNLRNVAWHGFPYPGEIPFRCILFLLVVIPSVGHILQRKLGEGQITHREPVMFPHTRHISELKVLQDGDEICQIWDTRLVSWDTHLFWNKVQKLFGKQRHSECCALLLYYLEQGCD
;
A
#
# COMPACT_ATOMS: atom_id res chain seq x y z
N MET A 1 -0.04 37.33 -21.67
CA MET A 1 0.57 36.93 -22.97
C MET A 1 0.28 35.45 -23.15
N PRO A 2 -0.11 34.96 -24.33
CA PRO A 2 -0.34 33.53 -24.51
C PRO A 2 1.00 32.80 -24.50
N PHE A 3 1.10 31.76 -23.68
CA PHE A 3 2.26 30.88 -23.61
C PHE A 3 2.43 30.16 -24.96
N ASP A 4 3.64 30.20 -25.53
CA ASP A 4 3.97 29.45 -26.75
C ASP A 4 3.76 27.96 -26.48
N ALA A 5 2.82 27.33 -27.21
CA ALA A 5 2.58 25.89 -27.17
C ALA A 5 3.87 25.06 -27.35
N LEU A 6 4.89 25.64 -27.99
CA LEU A 6 6.22 25.09 -28.14
C LEU A 6 6.96 24.93 -26.79
N LYS A 7 6.86 25.91 -25.88
CA LYS A 7 7.49 25.82 -24.55
C LYS A 7 6.80 24.81 -23.65
N LEU A 8 5.46 24.72 -23.73
CA LEU A 8 4.70 23.72 -23.00
C LEU A 8 5.03 22.30 -23.49
N PHE A 9 5.17 22.13 -24.81
CA PHE A 9 5.55 20.87 -25.45
C PHE A 9 7.01 20.47 -25.16
N GLU A 10 7.95 21.42 -25.22
CA GLU A 10 9.34 21.18 -24.83
C GLU A 10 9.46 20.89 -23.33
N PHE A 11 8.67 21.54 -22.49
CA PHE A 11 8.57 21.26 -21.06
C PHE A 11 7.99 19.87 -20.78
N GLN A 12 6.93 19.46 -21.47
CA GLN A 12 6.37 18.11 -21.37
C GLN A 12 7.37 17.06 -21.86
N ARG A 13 8.02 17.28 -23.00
CA ARG A 13 9.03 16.36 -23.54
C ARG A 13 10.28 16.28 -22.65
N TYR A 14 10.70 17.40 -22.08
CA TYR A 14 11.80 17.47 -21.11
C TYR A 14 11.43 16.76 -19.79
N LYS A 15 10.17 16.89 -19.33
CA LYS A 15 9.62 16.15 -18.19
C LYS A 15 9.67 14.65 -18.41
N THR A 16 9.13 14.13 -19.51
CA THR A 16 9.06 12.67 -19.75
C THR A 16 10.46 12.03 -19.83
N VAL A 17 11.37 12.63 -20.61
CA VAL A 17 12.74 12.08 -20.79
C VAL A 17 13.57 12.13 -19.50
N ARG A 18 13.44 13.21 -18.72
CA ARG A 18 14.23 13.37 -17.48
C ARG A 18 13.66 12.56 -16.32
N THR A 19 12.35 12.32 -16.28
CA THR A 19 11.68 11.54 -15.22
C THR A 19 12.11 10.06 -15.24
N GLU A 20 12.11 9.42 -16.42
CA GLU A 20 12.59 8.04 -16.55
C GLU A 20 14.08 7.89 -16.23
N GLN A 21 14.90 8.92 -16.53
CA GLN A 21 16.32 8.93 -16.25
C GLN A 21 16.63 9.24 -14.77
N LEU A 22 15.84 10.09 -14.12
CA LEU A 22 15.97 10.45 -12.71
C LEU A 22 15.56 9.29 -11.79
N LEU A 23 14.42 8.65 -12.05
CA LEU A 23 13.95 7.51 -11.25
C LEU A 23 14.95 6.33 -11.25
N LYS A 24 15.70 6.15 -12.34
CA LYS A 24 16.77 5.14 -12.44
C LYS A 24 18.10 5.54 -11.78
N ALA A 25 18.27 6.81 -11.43
CA ALA A 25 19.53 7.37 -10.93
C ALA A 25 19.48 7.76 -9.44
N LEU A 26 18.29 7.73 -8.80
CA LEU A 26 18.15 8.04 -7.39
C LEU A 26 18.69 6.88 -6.54
N PRO A 27 19.61 7.14 -5.58
CA PRO A 27 20.15 6.11 -4.72
C PRO A 27 19.07 5.63 -3.75
N THR A 28 18.78 4.33 -3.74
CA THR A 28 17.86 3.71 -2.77
C THR A 28 18.26 4.03 -1.33
N CYS A 29 17.29 4.35 -0.47
CA CYS A 29 17.52 4.44 0.98
C CYS A 29 17.25 3.10 1.69
N LEU A 30 16.91 2.05 0.95
CA LEU A 30 16.80 0.69 1.47
C LEU A 30 18.21 0.11 1.70
N SER A 31 18.38 -0.61 2.82
CA SER A 31 19.58 -1.41 2.98
C SER A 31 19.68 -2.46 1.85
N PRO A 32 20.89 -2.83 1.38
CA PRO A 32 21.05 -3.79 0.28
C PRO A 32 20.27 -5.09 0.48
N TYR A 33 20.21 -5.58 1.73
CA TYR A 33 19.46 -6.78 2.09
C TYR A 33 17.94 -6.60 1.95
N VAL A 34 17.40 -5.49 2.44
CA VAL A 34 15.95 -5.21 2.35
C VAL A 34 15.55 -4.92 0.90
N HIS A 35 16.38 -4.20 0.16
CA HIS A 35 16.18 -3.97 -1.27
C HIS A 35 16.09 -5.32 -2.00
N GLN A 36 17.08 -6.20 -1.83
CA GLN A 36 17.07 -7.54 -2.44
C GLN A 36 15.84 -8.36 -2.06
N LEU A 37 15.47 -8.39 -0.78
CA LEU A 37 14.29 -9.12 -0.30
C LEU A 37 13.01 -8.66 -1.00
N ILE A 38 12.84 -7.34 -1.15
CA ILE A 38 11.64 -6.75 -1.73
C ILE A 38 11.63 -6.91 -3.24
N THR A 39 12.73 -6.62 -3.94
CA THR A 39 12.74 -6.51 -5.41
C THR A 39 13.02 -7.84 -6.10
N GLU A 40 14.02 -8.59 -5.62
CA GLU A 40 14.48 -9.82 -6.27
C GLU A 40 13.79 -11.04 -5.67
N ASP A 41 13.80 -11.18 -4.34
CA ASP A 41 13.34 -12.40 -3.69
C ASP A 41 11.80 -12.53 -3.69
N THR A 42 11.02 -11.47 -3.99
CA THR A 42 9.56 -11.57 -4.25
C THR A 42 9.23 -11.90 -5.71
N CYS A 43 10.24 -11.90 -6.59
CA CYS A 43 10.06 -12.17 -8.01
C CYS A 43 10.23 -13.67 -8.31
N CYS A 44 9.34 -14.21 -9.13
CA CYS A 44 9.41 -15.59 -9.60
C CYS A 44 8.77 -15.70 -11.00
N GLU A 45 9.41 -16.44 -11.90
CA GLU A 45 8.86 -16.71 -13.24
C GLU A 45 7.67 -17.70 -13.17
N ASP A 46 7.81 -18.69 -12.30
CA ASP A 46 6.87 -19.80 -12.06
C ASP A 46 5.77 -19.41 -11.07
N ALA A 47 4.84 -18.57 -11.52
CA ALA A 47 3.69 -18.17 -10.72
C ALA A 47 2.77 -19.35 -10.37
N ASP A 48 2.50 -19.54 -9.08
CA ASP A 48 1.58 -20.55 -8.56
C ASP A 48 0.20 -19.93 -8.33
N LYS A 49 -0.74 -20.27 -9.23
CA LYS A 49 -2.13 -19.79 -9.17
C LYS A 49 -2.96 -20.45 -8.07
N SER A 50 -2.47 -21.53 -7.47
CA SER A 50 -3.15 -22.27 -6.40
C SER A 50 -3.18 -21.49 -5.08
N VAL A 51 -2.46 -20.36 -5.01
CA VAL A 51 -2.58 -19.39 -3.90
C VAL A 51 -4.00 -18.84 -3.78
N LEU A 52 -4.76 -18.80 -4.88
CA LEU A 52 -6.12 -18.29 -4.90
C LEU A 52 -7.13 -19.44 -4.97
N ASP A 53 -8.20 -19.34 -4.19
CA ASP A 53 -9.35 -20.22 -4.28
C ASP A 53 -10.21 -19.93 -5.51
N GLU A 54 -11.33 -20.66 -5.67
CA GLU A 54 -12.29 -20.46 -6.75
C GLU A 54 -12.93 -19.04 -6.75
N HIS A 55 -12.91 -18.37 -5.60
CA HIS A 55 -13.35 -16.99 -5.44
C HIS A 55 -12.21 -15.98 -5.65
N GLY A 56 -11.03 -16.41 -6.09
CA GLY A 56 -9.90 -15.52 -6.32
C GLY A 56 -9.41 -14.83 -5.04
N LEU A 57 -9.62 -15.47 -3.88
CA LEU A 57 -9.19 -15.05 -2.55
C LEU A 57 -8.04 -15.94 -2.08
N ILE A 58 -7.22 -15.44 -1.16
CA ILE A 58 -6.08 -16.18 -0.64
C ILE A 58 -6.53 -17.43 0.13
N ASP A 59 -5.99 -18.59 -0.27
CA ASP A 59 -5.98 -19.79 0.57
C ASP A 59 -4.82 -19.71 1.57
N PHE A 60 -5.11 -19.19 2.77
CA PHE A 60 -4.11 -19.04 3.83
C PHE A 60 -3.54 -20.38 4.31
N ALA A 61 -4.32 -21.47 4.26
CA ALA A 61 -3.82 -22.78 4.65
C ALA A 61 -2.82 -23.31 3.62
N TYR A 62 -3.07 -23.08 2.33
CA TYR A 62 -2.11 -23.38 1.27
C TYR A 62 -0.82 -22.58 1.42
N ILE A 63 -0.90 -21.26 1.67
CA ILE A 63 0.28 -20.42 1.92
C ILE A 63 1.11 -21.01 3.08
N ASN A 64 0.47 -21.33 4.20
CA ASN A 64 1.18 -21.88 5.35
C ASN A 64 1.79 -23.24 5.08
N SER A 65 1.16 -24.08 4.24
CA SER A 65 1.76 -25.35 3.82
C SER A 65 3.10 -25.18 3.10
N LYS A 66 3.29 -24.06 2.39
CA LYS A 66 4.56 -23.70 1.73
C LYS A 66 5.57 -23.06 2.68
N LEU A 67 5.11 -22.44 3.76
CA LEU A 67 5.95 -21.81 4.77
C LEU A 67 6.46 -22.78 5.85
N LYS A 68 5.94 -24.02 5.93
CA LYS A 68 6.25 -24.99 7.00
C LYS A 68 7.74 -25.29 7.17
N ASP A 69 8.54 -25.16 6.12
CA ASP A 69 10.00 -25.40 6.18
C ASP A 69 10.82 -24.14 6.47
N CYS A 70 10.18 -22.96 6.55
CA CYS A 70 10.84 -21.65 6.62
C CYS A 70 10.57 -20.85 7.90
N CYS A 71 9.45 -21.11 8.60
CA CYS A 71 9.08 -20.38 9.81
C CYS A 71 9.43 -21.19 11.08
N VAL A 72 10.42 -20.73 11.85
CA VAL A 72 10.65 -21.18 13.23
C VAL A 72 9.75 -20.35 14.16
N GLU A 73 9.02 -21.01 15.07
CA GLU A 73 8.24 -20.36 16.13
C GLU A 73 9.13 -19.55 17.12
N PRO A 74 8.51 -18.89 18.10
CA PRO A 74 8.29 -17.45 18.14
C PRO A 74 9.55 -16.62 18.44
N ILE A 75 9.71 -15.54 17.66
CA ILE A 75 10.23 -14.21 18.02
C ILE A 75 11.70 -14.08 18.50
N ASP A 76 12.42 -15.14 18.87
CA ASP A 76 13.76 -14.96 19.46
C ASP A 76 14.94 -15.64 18.74
N GLN A 77 14.72 -16.43 17.68
CA GLN A 77 15.83 -17.03 16.91
C GLN A 77 15.52 -17.02 15.41
N SER A 78 16.14 -16.07 14.72
CA SER A 78 16.25 -15.88 13.27
C SER A 78 15.16 -16.56 12.42
N ILE A 79 14.05 -15.86 12.20
CA ILE A 79 13.14 -16.17 11.08
C ILE A 79 14.03 -16.26 9.83
N ASN A 80 13.97 -17.38 9.10
CA ASN A 80 14.56 -17.45 7.76
C ASN A 80 13.68 -16.60 6.82
N LEU A 81 13.76 -15.28 7.00
CA LEU A 81 12.91 -14.30 6.32
C LEU A 81 13.07 -14.46 4.81
N ARG A 82 14.33 -14.54 4.35
CA ARG A 82 14.63 -14.76 2.94
C ARG A 82 14.02 -16.05 2.41
N GLY A 83 14.22 -17.19 3.08
CA GLY A 83 13.61 -18.46 2.68
C GLY A 83 12.09 -18.42 2.65
N SER A 84 11.48 -17.73 3.61
CA SER A 84 10.03 -17.51 3.66
C SER A 84 9.56 -16.68 2.46
N ILE A 85 10.22 -15.55 2.17
CA ILE A 85 9.89 -14.68 1.04
C ILE A 85 10.09 -15.40 -0.30
N CYS A 86 11.21 -16.10 -0.50
CA CYS A 86 11.44 -16.91 -1.69
C CYS A 86 10.36 -17.99 -1.87
N SER A 87 9.91 -18.62 -0.79
CA SER A 87 8.82 -19.61 -0.83
C SER A 87 7.47 -18.99 -1.19
N LEU A 88 7.26 -17.71 -0.87
CA LEU A 88 6.07 -16.96 -1.24
C LEU A 88 6.14 -16.32 -2.62
N ALA A 89 7.33 -16.13 -3.21
CA ALA A 89 7.49 -15.46 -4.49
C ALA A 89 6.59 -16.05 -5.61
N PRO A 90 6.50 -17.38 -5.80
CA PRO A 90 5.55 -17.98 -6.76
C PRO A 90 4.09 -17.56 -6.51
N LEU A 91 3.70 -17.48 -5.24
CA LEU A 91 2.34 -17.19 -4.80
C LEU A 91 2.01 -15.70 -5.01
N ILE A 92 2.92 -14.80 -4.65
CA ILE A 92 2.80 -13.35 -4.91
C ILE A 92 2.68 -13.10 -6.42
N CYS A 93 3.48 -13.80 -7.24
CA CYS A 93 3.38 -13.73 -8.69
C CYS A 93 2.07 -14.30 -9.23
N GLY A 94 1.52 -15.34 -8.59
CA GLY A 94 0.20 -15.90 -8.89
C GLY A 94 -0.91 -14.87 -8.71
N VAL A 95 -0.89 -14.14 -7.59
CA VAL A 95 -1.82 -13.04 -7.32
C VAL A 95 -1.69 -11.94 -8.38
N GLU A 96 -0.47 -11.50 -8.69
CA GLU A 96 -0.24 -10.47 -9.70
C GLU A 96 -0.80 -10.89 -11.07
N LYS A 97 -0.49 -12.11 -11.52
CA LYS A 97 -1.01 -12.63 -12.80
C LYS A 97 -2.53 -12.70 -12.80
N HIS A 98 -3.17 -13.08 -11.69
CA HIS A 98 -4.63 -13.07 -11.58
C HIS A 98 -5.18 -11.65 -11.70
N PHE A 99 -4.71 -10.72 -10.88
CA PHE A 99 -5.24 -9.35 -10.83
C PHE A 99 -5.06 -8.58 -12.15
N LYS A 100 -3.98 -8.85 -12.90
CA LYS A 100 -3.80 -8.29 -14.26
C LYS A 100 -4.86 -8.76 -15.27
N THR A 101 -5.60 -9.83 -14.98
CA THR A 101 -6.69 -10.33 -15.84
C THR A 101 -8.08 -9.91 -15.35
N VAL A 102 -8.19 -9.36 -14.14
CA VAL A 102 -9.46 -8.95 -13.55
C VAL A 102 -9.83 -7.58 -14.11
N SER A 103 -11.03 -7.46 -14.69
CA SER A 103 -11.57 -6.17 -15.10
C SER A 103 -12.10 -5.38 -13.90
N TRP A 104 -12.19 -4.05 -14.04
CA TRP A 104 -12.76 -3.18 -13.00
C TRP A 104 -14.13 -3.66 -12.49
N ASN A 105 -15.07 -3.96 -13.39
CA ASN A 105 -16.41 -4.43 -13.01
C ASN A 105 -16.33 -5.73 -12.21
N SER A 106 -15.48 -6.67 -12.63
CA SER A 106 -15.28 -7.93 -11.91
C SER A 106 -14.65 -7.69 -10.54
N PHE A 107 -13.71 -6.75 -10.45
CA PHE A 107 -13.08 -6.39 -9.19
C PHE A 107 -14.11 -5.81 -8.21
N GLN A 108 -14.90 -4.84 -8.67
CA GLN A 108 -15.91 -4.17 -7.89
C GLN A 108 -17.00 -5.15 -7.40
N GLU A 109 -17.53 -5.99 -8.28
CA GLU A 109 -18.59 -6.94 -7.94
C GLU A 109 -18.10 -8.03 -6.98
N LYS A 110 -16.90 -8.58 -7.22
CA LYS A 110 -16.36 -9.73 -6.49
C LYS A 110 -15.76 -9.34 -5.15
N TYR A 111 -14.92 -8.30 -5.13
CA TYR A 111 -14.15 -7.91 -3.94
C TYR A 111 -14.79 -6.76 -3.18
N GLY A 112 -15.57 -5.89 -3.83
CA GLY A 112 -16.15 -4.69 -3.22
C GLY A 112 -16.91 -4.96 -1.92
N LYS A 113 -17.79 -5.96 -1.92
CA LYS A 113 -18.56 -6.35 -0.71
C LYS A 113 -17.66 -6.90 0.40
N LEU A 114 -16.63 -7.65 0.03
CA LEU A 114 -15.67 -8.25 0.95
C LEU A 114 -14.70 -7.23 1.55
N MET A 115 -14.66 -5.99 1.06
CA MET A 115 -13.83 -4.92 1.62
C MET A 115 -14.57 -4.04 2.64
N LYS A 116 -15.90 -4.16 2.75
CA LYS A 116 -16.74 -3.32 3.63
C LYS A 116 -16.39 -3.39 5.11
N TRP A 117 -15.79 -4.49 5.57
CA TRP A 117 -15.36 -4.63 6.97
C TRP A 117 -14.26 -3.64 7.36
N THR A 118 -13.66 -2.94 6.39
CA THR A 118 -12.68 -1.87 6.64
C THR A 118 -13.33 -0.50 6.82
N GLY A 119 -14.59 -0.33 6.41
CA GLY A 119 -15.26 0.97 6.30
C GLY A 119 -14.63 1.92 5.26
N GLN A 120 -13.76 1.40 4.39
CA GLN A 120 -12.96 2.17 3.42
C GLN A 120 -12.99 1.53 2.02
N GLU A 121 -14.08 0.83 1.68
CA GLU A 121 -14.20 0.09 0.42
C GLU A 121 -14.15 0.97 -0.82
N GLN A 122 -14.59 2.23 -0.71
CA GLN A 122 -14.51 3.22 -1.80
C GLN A 122 -13.07 3.64 -2.05
N THR A 123 -12.29 3.87 -0.99
CA THR A 123 -10.87 4.20 -1.06
C THR A 123 -10.07 3.05 -1.67
N LEU A 124 -10.34 1.80 -1.29
CA LEU A 124 -9.69 0.62 -1.87
C LEU A 124 -10.05 0.40 -3.34
N GLN A 125 -11.29 0.69 -3.70
CA GLN A 125 -11.75 0.73 -5.10
C GLN A 125 -10.98 1.78 -5.91
N GLN A 126 -10.80 2.97 -5.34
CA GLN A 126 -10.03 4.03 -5.98
C GLN A 126 -8.53 3.69 -6.07
N VAL A 127 -7.96 2.99 -5.08
CA VAL A 127 -6.60 2.46 -5.15
C VAL A 127 -6.43 1.53 -6.35
N TRP A 128 -7.39 0.63 -6.61
CA TRP A 128 -7.35 -0.22 -7.81
C TRP A 128 -7.35 0.63 -9.09
N LEU A 129 -8.24 1.60 -9.19
CA LEU A 129 -8.35 2.48 -10.36
C LEU A 129 -7.06 3.27 -10.60
N ASP A 130 -6.48 3.85 -9.55
CA ASP A 130 -5.26 4.64 -9.66
C ASP A 130 -4.09 3.77 -10.19
N VAL A 131 -3.93 2.53 -9.72
CA VAL A 131 -2.78 1.70 -10.14
C VAL A 131 -2.96 0.98 -11.48
N PHE A 132 -4.20 0.71 -11.90
CA PHE A 132 -4.50 0.00 -13.16
C PHE A 132 -4.92 0.94 -14.31
N GLU A 133 -5.62 2.03 -14.00
CA GLU A 133 -6.17 2.97 -14.98
C GLU A 133 -5.50 4.36 -14.91
N GLY A 134 -4.57 4.57 -13.98
CA GLY A 134 -3.80 5.81 -13.85
C GLY A 134 -2.80 6.05 -14.98
N ASP A 135 -2.28 7.27 -15.02
CA ASP A 135 -1.31 7.73 -16.01
C ASP A 135 0.04 7.01 -15.82
N ASP A 136 0.63 6.50 -16.91
CA ASP A 136 1.92 5.77 -16.87
C ASP A 136 3.03 6.59 -16.19
N GLU A 137 3.06 7.91 -16.41
CA GLU A 137 4.07 8.83 -15.85
C GLU A 137 3.93 8.99 -14.32
N GLU A 138 2.72 8.82 -13.77
CA GLU A 138 2.44 8.96 -12.34
C GLU A 138 2.37 7.61 -11.62
N ARG A 139 2.35 6.50 -12.36
CA ARG A 139 2.23 5.14 -11.82
C ARG A 139 3.16 4.86 -10.63
N PRO A 140 4.46 5.22 -10.64
CA PRO A 140 5.33 4.96 -9.48
C PRO A 140 4.83 5.62 -8.19
N VAL A 141 4.26 6.82 -8.28
CA VAL A 141 3.69 7.54 -7.13
C VAL A 141 2.32 6.99 -6.78
N ASP A 142 1.53 6.56 -7.76
CA ASP A 142 0.23 5.90 -7.53
C ASP A 142 0.42 4.57 -6.79
N GLU A 143 1.40 3.78 -7.19
CA GLU A 143 1.79 2.53 -6.53
C GLU A 143 2.25 2.77 -5.09
N LEU A 144 3.09 3.78 -4.86
CA LEU A 144 3.50 4.15 -3.50
C LEU A 144 2.31 4.63 -2.65
N THR A 145 1.43 5.47 -3.21
CA THR A 145 0.21 5.94 -2.55
C THR A 145 -0.66 4.75 -2.17
N ALA A 146 -0.87 3.82 -3.11
CA ALA A 146 -1.63 2.60 -2.91
C ALA A 146 -1.05 1.75 -1.78
N LEU A 147 0.27 1.61 -1.70
CA LEU A 147 0.94 0.88 -0.62
C LEU A 147 0.65 1.53 0.75
N LEU A 148 0.88 2.84 0.88
CA LEU A 148 0.69 3.59 2.13
C LEU A 148 -0.76 3.50 2.61
N VAL A 149 -1.70 3.75 1.70
CA VAL A 149 -3.14 3.76 1.97
C VAL A 149 -3.66 2.36 2.31
N THR A 150 -3.26 1.35 1.54
CA THR A 150 -3.67 -0.05 1.78
C THR A 150 -3.15 -0.55 3.12
N CYS A 151 -1.89 -0.24 3.47
CA CYS A 151 -1.33 -0.58 4.78
C CYS A 151 -2.11 0.11 5.92
N ALA A 152 -2.42 1.40 5.80
CA ALA A 152 -3.16 2.13 6.82
C ALA A 152 -4.60 1.62 7.00
N ILE A 153 -5.29 1.31 5.90
CA ILE A 153 -6.65 0.76 5.94
C ILE A 153 -6.64 -0.62 6.61
N LEU A 154 -5.68 -1.47 6.25
CA LEU A 154 -5.55 -2.80 6.84
C LEU A 154 -5.20 -2.73 8.33
N GLU A 155 -4.26 -1.88 8.74
CA GLU A 155 -3.92 -1.63 10.14
C GLU A 155 -5.14 -1.16 10.94
N ARG A 156 -5.89 -0.18 10.39
CA ARG A 156 -7.11 0.33 11.00
C ARG A 156 -8.19 -0.74 11.14
N GLY A 157 -8.46 -1.47 10.06
CA GLY A 157 -9.46 -2.53 10.04
C GLY A 157 -9.12 -3.65 11.02
N LEU A 158 -7.87 -4.11 11.06
CA LEU A 158 -7.45 -5.16 12.00
C LEU A 158 -7.59 -4.71 13.45
N GLY A 159 -7.36 -3.44 13.76
CA GLY A 159 -7.64 -2.90 15.09
C GLY A 159 -9.14 -2.83 15.42
N ASP A 160 -10.02 -2.60 14.43
CA ASP A 160 -11.48 -2.67 14.64
C ASP A 160 -11.91 -4.11 14.94
N VAL A 161 -11.37 -5.08 14.19
CA VAL A 161 -11.59 -6.52 14.46
C VAL A 161 -11.04 -6.90 15.83
N TYR A 162 -9.86 -6.42 16.22
CA TYR A 162 -9.29 -6.64 17.55
C TYR A 162 -10.23 -6.14 18.66
N VAL A 163 -10.74 -4.90 18.55
CA VAL A 163 -11.68 -4.35 19.55
C VAL A 163 -12.92 -5.24 19.66
N PHE A 164 -13.42 -5.70 18.51
CA PHE A 164 -14.55 -6.60 18.46
C PHE A 164 -14.26 -7.94 19.15
N THR A 165 -13.09 -8.55 18.95
CA THR A 165 -12.76 -9.87 19.49
C THR A 165 -12.28 -9.83 20.93
N ALA A 166 -11.35 -8.93 21.24
CA ALA A 166 -10.72 -8.81 22.56
C ALA A 166 -11.55 -8.00 23.57
N LYS A 167 -12.64 -7.35 23.13
CA LYS A 167 -13.50 -6.49 23.96
C LYS A 167 -12.73 -5.46 24.79
N SER A 168 -11.63 -4.96 24.22
CA SER A 168 -10.70 -4.03 24.85
C SER A 168 -10.25 -2.96 23.87
N GLN A 169 -9.53 -1.95 24.36
CA GLN A 169 -8.96 -0.92 23.48
C GLN A 169 -7.92 -1.53 22.55
N SER A 170 -7.95 -1.11 21.28
CA SER A 170 -6.94 -1.53 20.30
C SER A 170 -5.55 -1.06 20.73
N PRO A 171 -4.53 -1.94 20.68
CA PRO A 171 -3.14 -1.54 20.84
C PRO A 171 -2.75 -0.44 19.86
N SER A 172 -1.82 0.42 20.26
CA SER A 172 -1.33 1.54 19.44
C SER A 172 -0.36 1.09 18.34
N MET A 173 0.27 -0.07 18.48
CA MET A 173 1.21 -0.60 17.48
C MET A 173 0.61 -1.79 16.74
N LEU A 174 0.72 -1.80 15.41
CA LEU A 174 0.26 -2.92 14.57
C LEU A 174 0.87 -4.25 14.99
N LYS A 175 2.17 -4.28 15.34
CA LYS A 175 2.83 -5.51 15.80
C LYS A 175 2.11 -6.16 17.00
N ASP A 176 1.57 -5.34 17.91
CA ASP A 176 0.90 -5.84 19.12
C ASP A 176 -0.51 -6.36 18.78
N ILE A 177 -1.18 -5.75 17.79
CA ILE A 177 -2.42 -6.30 17.21
C ILE A 177 -2.12 -7.66 16.56
N LEU A 178 -1.03 -7.75 15.80
CA LEU A 178 -0.65 -8.97 15.08
C LEU A 178 -0.14 -10.09 15.99
N SER A 179 0.36 -9.77 17.18
CA SER A 179 0.71 -10.75 18.21
C SER A 179 -0.45 -11.12 19.15
N SER A 180 -1.67 -10.61 18.87
CA SER A 180 -2.84 -10.88 19.70
C SER A 180 -3.35 -12.30 19.55
N LYS A 181 -3.36 -13.04 20.67
CA LYS A 181 -4.01 -14.36 20.74
C LYS A 181 -5.51 -14.30 20.44
N ALA A 182 -6.20 -13.24 20.90
CA ALA A 182 -7.64 -13.09 20.64
C ALA A 182 -7.95 -12.92 19.14
N LEU A 183 -7.07 -12.22 18.42
CA LEU A 183 -7.20 -12.07 16.97
C LEU A 183 -6.81 -13.36 16.25
N GLU A 184 -5.79 -14.06 16.72
CA GLU A 184 -5.36 -15.36 16.19
C GLU A 184 -6.44 -16.44 16.34
N GLU A 185 -7.04 -16.57 17.53
CA GLU A 185 -8.15 -17.50 17.77
C GLU A 185 -9.35 -17.19 16.85
N PHE A 186 -9.53 -15.91 16.50
CA PHE A 186 -10.64 -15.46 15.69
C PHE A 186 -10.40 -15.55 14.17
N LEU A 187 -9.24 -15.14 13.66
CA LEU A 187 -8.92 -15.18 12.21
C LEU A 187 -8.25 -16.48 11.79
N GLY A 188 -7.60 -17.17 12.73
CA GLY A 188 -6.77 -18.36 12.49
C GLY A 188 -5.29 -18.01 12.42
N SER A 189 -4.46 -18.92 12.93
CA SER A 189 -2.99 -18.79 12.94
C SER A 189 -2.40 -18.61 11.55
N ASP A 190 -3.01 -19.26 10.54
CA ASP A 190 -2.59 -19.17 9.16
C ASP A 190 -2.66 -17.75 8.60
N VAL A 191 -3.74 -17.03 8.90
CA VAL A 191 -3.92 -15.63 8.51
C VAL A 191 -2.92 -14.74 9.24
N MET A 192 -2.77 -14.95 10.55
CA MET A 192 -1.87 -14.14 11.38
C MET A 192 -0.42 -14.26 10.95
N LYS A 193 0.06 -15.46 10.60
CA LYS A 193 1.42 -15.67 10.09
C LYS A 193 1.70 -14.88 8.81
N VAL A 194 0.76 -14.89 7.87
CA VAL A 194 0.88 -14.11 6.63
C VAL A 194 0.90 -12.61 6.92
N LEU A 195 0.00 -12.12 7.76
CA LEU A 195 -0.02 -10.70 8.15
C LEU A 195 1.27 -10.27 8.86
N GLN A 196 1.78 -11.09 9.78
CA GLN A 196 3.05 -10.84 10.48
C GLN A 196 4.24 -10.80 9.53
N LEU A 197 4.28 -11.65 8.50
CA LEU A 197 5.40 -11.68 7.55
C LEU A 197 5.49 -10.41 6.71
N PHE A 198 4.34 -9.85 6.30
CA PHE A 198 4.31 -8.66 5.44
C PHE A 198 4.25 -7.33 6.20
N LEU A 199 3.64 -7.31 7.40
CA LEU A 199 3.30 -6.08 8.14
C LEU A 199 3.74 -6.10 9.61
N GLY A 200 4.37 -7.19 10.06
CA GLY A 200 4.67 -7.42 11.47
C GLY A 200 5.90 -6.68 11.99
N PRO A 201 6.70 -7.29 12.87
CA PRO A 201 7.84 -6.62 13.50
C PRO A 201 8.97 -6.30 12.49
N PRO A 202 9.98 -5.50 12.87
CA PRO A 202 11.14 -5.21 12.01
C PRO A 202 11.94 -6.44 11.53
N SER A 203 11.77 -7.60 12.16
CA SER A 203 12.36 -8.87 11.72
C SER A 203 11.58 -9.55 10.58
N SER A 204 10.47 -8.96 10.14
CA SER A 204 9.67 -9.36 8.98
C SER A 204 9.94 -8.45 7.78
N LEU A 205 9.27 -8.66 6.64
CA LEU A 205 9.38 -7.76 5.49
C LEU A 205 8.92 -6.33 5.85
N ASN A 206 7.88 -6.25 6.69
CA ASN A 206 7.37 -5.01 7.27
C ASN A 206 7.21 -3.86 6.25
N LEU A 207 6.49 -4.14 5.16
CA LEU A 207 6.24 -3.17 4.08
C LEU A 207 5.64 -1.87 4.60
N ARG A 208 4.82 -1.97 5.65
CA ARG A 208 4.25 -0.82 6.36
C ARG A 208 5.37 0.10 6.85
N ASN A 209 6.29 -0.36 7.70
CA ASN A 209 7.34 0.52 8.21
C ASN A 209 8.34 0.94 7.13
N VAL A 210 8.64 0.04 6.18
CA VAL A 210 9.52 0.38 5.06
C VAL A 210 8.96 1.58 4.28
N ALA A 211 7.67 1.54 3.92
CA ALA A 211 7.02 2.63 3.21
C ALA A 211 6.86 3.87 4.09
N TRP A 212 6.30 3.76 5.30
CA TRP A 212 5.99 4.91 6.14
C TRP A 212 7.21 5.73 6.59
N HIS A 213 8.39 5.12 6.70
CA HIS A 213 9.64 5.82 7.00
C HIS A 213 10.32 6.43 5.78
N GLY A 214 9.66 6.43 4.62
CA GLY A 214 10.19 7.08 3.44
C GLY A 214 11.41 6.39 2.82
N PHE A 215 11.73 5.13 3.15
CA PHE A 215 12.91 4.48 2.60
C PHE A 215 12.86 4.19 1.09
N PRO A 216 11.76 3.65 0.52
CA PRO A 216 11.72 3.37 -0.90
C PRO A 216 11.34 4.63 -1.67
N TYR A 217 12.06 4.96 -2.75
CA TYR A 217 11.60 5.88 -3.78
C TYR A 217 10.40 5.29 -4.56
N PRO A 218 9.59 6.14 -5.23
CA PRO A 218 8.52 5.66 -6.11
C PRO A 218 9.03 4.66 -7.14
N GLY A 219 8.33 3.52 -7.25
CA GLY A 219 8.69 2.43 -8.15
C GLY A 219 9.74 1.44 -7.62
N GLU A 220 10.32 1.66 -6.44
CA GLU A 220 11.23 0.67 -5.82
C GLU A 220 10.51 -0.54 -5.24
N ILE A 221 9.27 -0.35 -4.73
CA ILE A 221 8.47 -1.47 -4.23
C ILE A 221 7.74 -2.11 -5.41
N PRO A 222 7.94 -3.42 -5.68
CA PRO A 222 7.28 -4.07 -6.80
C PRO A 222 5.74 -4.03 -6.70
N PHE A 223 5.09 -3.75 -7.81
CA PHE A 223 3.63 -3.70 -7.94
C PHE A 223 2.91 -4.93 -7.35
N ARG A 224 3.52 -6.12 -7.49
CA ARG A 224 3.01 -7.38 -6.93
C ARG A 224 2.80 -7.36 -5.41
N CYS A 225 3.62 -6.61 -4.65
CA CYS A 225 3.45 -6.48 -3.21
C CYS A 225 2.16 -5.72 -2.86
N ILE A 226 1.83 -4.70 -3.65
CA ILE A 226 0.60 -3.92 -3.51
C ILE A 226 -0.61 -4.79 -3.80
N LEU A 227 -0.58 -5.55 -4.91
CA LEU A 227 -1.66 -6.46 -5.29
C LEU A 227 -1.88 -7.57 -4.25
N PHE A 228 -0.79 -8.08 -3.67
CA PHE A 228 -0.88 -9.04 -2.58
C PHE A 228 -1.61 -8.46 -1.37
N LEU A 229 -1.24 -7.27 -0.91
CA LEU A 229 -1.95 -6.61 0.20
C LEU A 229 -3.40 -6.28 -0.16
N LEU A 230 -3.66 -5.87 -1.41
CA LEU A 230 -5.01 -5.56 -1.88
C LEU A 230 -5.92 -6.79 -1.88
N VAL A 231 -5.42 -8.00 -2.18
CA VAL A 231 -6.22 -9.24 -2.09
C VAL A 231 -6.32 -9.80 -0.67
N VAL A 232 -5.36 -9.52 0.22
CA VAL A 232 -5.44 -9.90 1.64
C VAL A 232 -6.70 -9.31 2.28
N ILE A 233 -7.03 -8.05 2.00
CA ILE A 233 -8.19 -7.36 2.60
C ILE A 233 -9.52 -8.10 2.35
N PRO A 234 -9.94 -8.37 1.10
CA PRO A 234 -11.17 -9.13 0.84
C PRO A 234 -11.06 -10.59 1.28
N SER A 235 -9.86 -11.19 1.33
CA SER A 235 -9.68 -12.56 1.83
C SER A 235 -9.98 -12.64 3.34
N VAL A 236 -9.47 -11.68 4.13
CA VAL A 236 -9.86 -11.52 5.53
C VAL A 236 -11.35 -11.21 5.65
N GLY A 237 -11.87 -10.32 4.80
CA GLY A 237 -13.29 -9.97 4.76
C GLY A 237 -14.22 -11.16 4.53
N HIS A 238 -13.81 -12.12 3.69
CA HIS A 238 -14.54 -13.36 3.47
C HIS A 238 -14.60 -14.24 4.73
N ILE A 239 -13.50 -14.34 5.48
CA ILE A 239 -13.46 -15.03 6.77
C ILE A 239 -14.41 -14.35 7.76
N LEU A 240 -14.36 -13.02 7.84
CA LEU A 240 -15.23 -12.23 8.72
C LEU A 240 -16.71 -12.42 8.35
N GLN A 241 -17.05 -12.33 7.06
CA GLN A 241 -18.42 -12.50 6.57
C GLN A 241 -18.97 -13.89 6.92
N ARG A 242 -18.15 -14.95 6.80
CA ARG A 242 -18.56 -16.31 7.18
C ARG A 242 -18.77 -16.48 8.68
N LYS A 243 -18.00 -15.78 9.51
CA LYS A 243 -18.08 -15.90 10.98
C LYS A 243 -19.14 -15.00 11.61
N LEU A 244 -19.36 -13.81 11.07
CA LEU A 244 -20.17 -12.76 11.69
C LEU A 244 -21.38 -12.33 10.85
N GLY A 245 -21.38 -12.59 9.54
CA GLY A 245 -22.28 -11.92 8.60
C GLY A 245 -21.83 -10.48 8.30
N GLU A 246 -22.65 -9.75 7.52
CA GLU A 246 -22.32 -8.39 7.10
C GLU A 246 -22.55 -7.35 8.22
N GLY A 247 -21.69 -6.33 8.27
CA GLY A 247 -21.91 -5.11 9.07
C GLY A 247 -21.73 -5.23 10.58
N GLN A 248 -21.12 -6.32 11.08
CA GLN A 248 -20.97 -6.54 12.53
C GLN A 248 -19.73 -5.88 13.15
N ILE A 249 -18.73 -5.52 12.34
CA ILE A 249 -17.53 -4.85 12.83
C ILE A 249 -17.86 -3.38 13.07
N THR A 250 -17.70 -2.93 14.32
CA THR A 250 -17.87 -1.52 14.68
C THR A 250 -16.58 -0.77 14.37
N HIS A 251 -16.68 0.30 13.59
CA HIS A 251 -15.53 1.14 13.26
C HIS A 251 -15.25 2.13 14.38
N ARG A 252 -13.99 2.19 14.81
CA ARG A 252 -13.55 3.22 15.75
C ARG A 252 -13.71 4.60 15.10
N GLU A 253 -14.00 5.61 15.92
CA GLU A 253 -14.13 7.00 15.45
C GLU A 253 -12.83 7.50 14.80
N PRO A 254 -12.92 8.24 13.67
CA PRO A 254 -11.77 8.92 13.09
C PRO A 254 -11.17 9.94 14.05
N VAL A 255 -9.86 10.15 13.95
CA VAL A 255 -9.20 11.24 14.68
C VAL A 255 -9.57 12.56 14.01
N MET A 256 -10.28 13.41 14.74
CA MET A 256 -10.63 14.76 14.29
C MET A 256 -9.53 15.74 14.69
N PHE A 257 -8.97 16.44 13.71
CA PHE A 257 -7.99 17.51 13.95
C PHE A 257 -8.72 18.84 14.14
N PRO A 258 -8.74 19.44 15.35
CA PRO A 258 -9.60 20.59 15.65
C PRO A 258 -9.21 21.89 14.92
N HIS A 259 -8.00 21.97 14.38
CA HIS A 259 -7.46 23.16 13.73
C HIS A 259 -7.45 23.10 12.19
N THR A 260 -8.20 22.20 11.57
CA THR A 260 -8.24 22.03 10.10
C THR A 260 -9.26 22.91 9.39
N ARG A 261 -9.94 23.82 10.10
CA ARG A 261 -10.96 24.72 9.50
C ARG A 261 -10.41 25.61 8.38
N HIS A 262 -9.11 25.90 8.41
CA HIS A 262 -8.43 26.69 7.38
C HIS A 262 -8.00 25.87 6.17
N ILE A 263 -8.05 24.54 6.21
CA ILE A 263 -7.70 23.69 5.06
C ILE A 263 -8.69 23.93 3.91
N SER A 264 -9.97 24.14 4.20
CA SER A 264 -10.97 24.50 3.19
C SER A 264 -10.77 25.89 2.58
N GLU A 265 -9.94 26.74 3.20
CA GLU A 265 -9.58 28.06 2.68
C GLU A 265 -8.36 28.00 1.75
N LEU A 266 -7.62 26.88 1.75
CA LEU A 266 -6.50 26.66 0.85
C LEU A 266 -7.01 26.50 -0.59
N LYS A 267 -6.49 27.33 -1.49
CA LYS A 267 -6.81 27.24 -2.91
C LYS A 267 -5.97 26.16 -3.55
N VAL A 268 -6.63 25.24 -4.27
CA VAL A 268 -5.95 24.38 -5.24
C VAL A 268 -5.42 25.30 -6.32
N LEU A 269 -4.11 25.29 -6.56
CA LEU A 269 -3.53 26.01 -7.68
C LEU A 269 -4.11 25.41 -8.98
N GLN A 270 -4.67 26.25 -9.84
CA GLN A 270 -5.24 25.81 -11.13
C GLN A 270 -4.42 26.31 -12.32
N ASP A 271 -3.53 27.28 -12.09
CA ASP A 271 -2.73 27.91 -13.14
C ASP A 271 -1.35 27.23 -13.24
N GLY A 272 -1.00 26.81 -14.46
CA GLY A 272 0.31 26.24 -14.76
C GLY A 272 1.45 27.22 -14.49
N ASP A 273 1.22 28.52 -14.66
CA ASP A 273 2.23 29.56 -14.43
C ASP A 273 2.55 29.71 -12.93
N GLU A 274 1.55 29.62 -12.05
CA GLU A 274 1.74 29.67 -10.58
C GLU A 274 2.46 28.41 -10.08
N ILE A 275 2.12 27.24 -10.63
CA ILE A 275 2.75 25.97 -10.27
C ILE A 275 4.23 25.95 -10.71
N CYS A 276 4.54 26.42 -11.93
CA CYS A 276 5.92 26.51 -12.41
C CYS A 276 6.75 27.46 -11.55
N GLN A 277 6.19 28.60 -11.13
CA GLN A 277 6.88 29.52 -10.23
C GLN A 277 7.23 28.89 -8.88
N ILE A 278 6.39 27.98 -8.35
CA ILE A 278 6.69 27.24 -7.11
C ILE A 278 7.78 26.20 -7.34
N TRP A 279 7.79 25.51 -8.48
CA TRP A 279 8.86 24.57 -8.83
C TRP A 279 10.21 25.25 -9.02
N ASP A 280 10.22 26.53 -9.37
CA ASP A 280 11.43 27.34 -9.44
C ASP A 280 11.89 27.84 -8.05
N THR A 281 11.14 27.56 -6.97
CA THR A 281 11.56 27.88 -5.60
C THR A 281 12.46 26.80 -5.01
N ARG A 282 13.27 27.17 -4.01
CA ARG A 282 14.09 26.21 -3.23
C ARG A 282 13.26 25.28 -2.33
N LEU A 283 11.94 25.45 -2.27
CA LEU A 283 11.05 24.67 -1.40
C LEU A 283 10.65 23.33 -2.04
N VAL A 284 10.69 23.25 -3.37
CA VAL A 284 10.32 22.03 -4.12
C VAL A 284 11.46 21.72 -5.08
N SER A 285 12.18 20.62 -4.83
CA SER A 285 13.20 20.17 -5.79
C SER A 285 12.51 19.61 -7.04
N TRP A 286 13.13 19.80 -8.20
CA TRP A 286 12.64 19.24 -9.46
C TRP A 286 12.48 17.71 -9.39
N ASP A 287 13.32 17.03 -8.61
CA ASP A 287 13.30 15.58 -8.46
C ASP A 287 12.03 15.09 -7.72
N THR A 288 11.35 16.02 -7.03
CA THR A 288 10.13 15.74 -6.24
C THR A 288 8.84 16.19 -6.95
N HIS A 289 8.92 16.71 -8.18
CA HIS A 289 7.77 17.29 -8.86
C HIS A 289 6.60 16.31 -9.06
N LEU A 290 6.88 15.01 -9.31
CA LEU A 290 5.83 13.98 -9.43
C LEU A 290 5.02 13.83 -8.14
N PHE A 291 5.68 13.89 -6.98
CA PHE A 291 5.02 13.85 -5.68
C PHE A 291 4.08 15.04 -5.50
N TRP A 292 4.59 16.25 -5.74
CA TRP A 292 3.81 17.47 -5.56
C TRP A 292 2.64 17.56 -6.54
N ASN A 293 2.81 17.09 -7.79
CA ASN A 293 1.72 16.95 -8.75
C ASN A 293 0.62 16.03 -8.21
N LYS A 294 0.99 14.85 -7.71
CA LYS A 294 0.01 13.90 -7.16
C LYS A 294 -0.70 14.47 -5.91
N VAL A 295 0.05 15.07 -4.99
CA VAL A 295 -0.50 15.74 -3.80
C VAL A 295 -1.54 16.79 -4.18
N GLN A 296 -1.23 17.65 -5.16
CA GLN A 296 -2.15 18.68 -5.64
C GLN A 296 -3.41 18.08 -6.28
N LYS A 297 -3.26 17.04 -7.12
CA LYS A 297 -4.39 16.32 -7.73
C LYS A 297 -5.30 15.69 -6.67
N LEU A 298 -4.71 15.01 -5.66
CA LEU A 298 -5.45 14.39 -4.57
C LEU A 298 -6.18 15.44 -3.73
N PHE A 299 -5.52 16.54 -3.40
CA PHE A 299 -6.12 17.66 -2.67
C PHE A 299 -7.30 18.25 -3.45
N GLY A 300 -7.14 18.51 -4.75
CA GLY A 300 -8.22 19.00 -5.61
C GLY A 300 -9.41 18.05 -5.73
N LYS A 301 -9.18 16.74 -5.64
CA LYS A 301 -10.22 15.69 -5.59
C LYS A 301 -10.79 15.45 -4.19
N GLN A 302 -10.41 16.25 -3.19
CA GLN A 302 -10.78 16.08 -1.78
C GLN A 302 -10.35 14.73 -1.15
N ARG A 303 -9.37 14.05 -1.75
CA ARG A 303 -8.77 12.81 -1.24
C ARG A 303 -7.72 13.12 -0.17
N HIS A 304 -8.16 13.78 0.90
CA HIS A 304 -7.26 14.37 1.90
C HIS A 304 -6.46 13.35 2.71
N SER A 305 -7.01 12.16 2.98
CA SER A 305 -6.31 11.08 3.69
C SER A 305 -5.07 10.63 2.93
N GLU A 306 -5.19 10.51 1.61
CA GLU A 306 -4.13 10.05 0.73
C GLU A 306 -3.09 11.15 0.49
N CYS A 307 -3.57 12.39 0.36
CA CYS A 307 -2.71 13.57 0.38
C CYS A 307 -1.85 13.61 1.66
N CYS A 308 -2.45 13.39 2.84
CA CYS A 308 -1.72 13.31 4.10
C CYS A 308 -0.73 12.15 4.13
N ALA A 309 -1.12 10.97 3.62
CA ALA A 309 -0.22 9.81 3.57
C ALA A 309 1.04 10.10 2.74
N LEU A 310 0.88 10.70 1.56
CA LEU A 310 1.99 11.09 0.70
C LEU A 310 2.85 12.20 1.32
N LEU A 311 2.23 13.23 1.91
CA LEU A 311 2.96 14.32 2.54
C LEU A 311 3.76 13.84 3.76
N LEU A 312 3.19 12.97 4.59
CA LEU A 312 3.90 12.37 5.73
C LEU A 312 5.07 11.52 5.26
N TYR A 313 4.86 10.66 4.26
CA TYR A 313 5.94 9.92 3.62
C TYR A 313 7.05 10.86 3.12
N TYR A 314 6.69 11.96 2.47
CA TYR A 314 7.66 12.91 1.91
C TYR A 314 8.45 13.64 3.00
N LEU A 315 7.83 13.94 4.15
CA LEU A 315 8.53 14.54 5.29
C LEU A 315 9.51 13.56 5.95
N GLU A 316 9.20 12.26 5.91
CA GLU A 316 10.06 11.19 6.45
C GLU A 316 11.21 10.82 5.51
N GLN A 317 11.10 11.11 4.20
CA GLN A 317 12.13 10.90 3.17
C GLN A 317 13.45 11.67 3.41
N GLY A 318 13.63 12.32 4.57
CA GLY A 318 14.76 13.13 4.99
C GLY A 318 16.08 12.77 4.33
N CYS A 319 16.33 13.39 3.17
CA CYS A 319 17.62 13.44 2.53
C CYS A 319 18.26 14.75 2.97
N ASP A 320 19.13 14.66 3.97
CA ASP A 320 20.28 15.57 4.09
C ASP A 320 21.26 15.32 2.93
#